data_AF-A0A1Y6JXG2-F1
#
_entry.id   AF-A0A1Y6JXG2-F1
#
_cell.length_a   1.000
_cell.length_b   1.000
_cell.length_c   1.000
_cell.angle_alpha   90.00
_cell.angle_beta   90.00
_cell.angle_gamma   90.00
#
_symmetry.space_group_name_H-M   'P 1'
#
loop_
_entity.id
_entity.type
_entity.pdbx_description
1 polymer ?
#
loop_
_entity_poly.entity_id
_entity_poly.type
_entity_poly.pdbx_seq_one_letter_code
_entity_poly.pdbx_strand_id
1 'polypeptide(L)'
;MTEQTHRFKAVIAGKPYTIVGQATDDHMRAVTTLLNEQFKQLKQVSPDISKEDAAVLMAFNAISDQLKMAAAADAAATAATAATSTSAEQPQAPTKETGE
;
A
#
# COMPACT_ATOMS: atom_id res chain seq x y z
N MET A 1 -10.48 21.02 -17.86
CA MET A 1 -10.94 20.53 -16.55
C MET A 1 -9.98 21.06 -15.50
N THR A 2 -10.40 22.00 -14.67
CA THR A 2 -9.54 22.52 -13.59
C THR A 2 -9.56 21.52 -12.45
N GLU A 3 -8.45 20.82 -12.27
CA GLU A 3 -8.20 19.94 -11.13
C GLU A 3 -8.41 20.73 -9.83
N GLN A 4 -9.50 20.43 -9.12
CA GLN A 4 -9.86 21.14 -7.90
C GLN A 4 -8.89 20.69 -6.82
N THR A 5 -7.90 21.53 -6.54
CA THR A 5 -6.96 21.34 -5.44
C THR A 5 -7.49 22.04 -4.20
N HIS A 6 -7.51 21.33 -3.09
CA HIS A 6 -7.99 21.81 -1.81
C HIS A 6 -6.80 22.04 -0.87
N ARG A 7 -6.88 23.11 -0.09
CA ARG A 7 -5.87 23.44 0.94
C ARG A 7 -6.32 22.85 2.27
N PHE A 8 -5.51 21.96 2.81
CA PHE A 8 -5.72 21.31 4.09
C PHE A 8 -4.70 21.80 5.12
N LYS A 9 -5.16 22.16 6.33
CA LYS A 9 -4.28 22.56 7.44
C LYS A 9 -4.13 21.40 8.41
N ALA A 10 -2.89 21.01 8.68
CA ALA A 10 -2.55 19.90 9.56
C ALA A 10 -1.52 20.33 10.61
N VAL A 11 -1.50 19.64 11.76
CA VAL A 11 -0.41 19.77 12.74
C VAL A 11 0.32 18.43 12.78
N ILE A 12 1.60 18.43 12.43
CA ILE A 12 2.44 17.23 12.33
C ILE A 12 3.64 17.43 13.26
N ALA A 13 3.86 16.52 14.20
CA ALA A 13 4.96 16.59 15.18
C ALA A 13 5.03 17.94 15.93
N GLY A 14 3.86 18.52 16.20
CA GLY A 14 3.69 19.83 16.87
C GLY A 14 3.96 21.06 15.99
N LYS A 15 4.16 20.88 14.68
CA LYS A 15 4.38 21.98 13.73
C LYS A 15 3.17 22.13 12.79
N PRO A 16 2.64 23.34 12.56
CA PRO A 16 1.53 23.55 11.63
C PRO A 16 2.03 23.52 10.17
N TYR A 17 1.30 22.83 9.31
CA TYR A 17 1.56 22.71 7.87
C TYR A 17 0.28 22.99 7.08
N THR A 18 0.45 23.53 5.88
CA THR A 18 -0.63 23.64 4.88
C THR A 18 -0.28 22.76 3.70
N ILE A 19 -1.08 21.72 3.46
CA ILE A 19 -0.93 20.78 2.36
C ILE A 19 -1.94 21.13 1.26
N VAL A 20 -1.52 21.07 0.00
CA VAL A 20 -2.39 21.28 -1.16
C VAL A 20 -2.47 19.98 -1.93
N GLY A 21 -3.68 19.48 -2.18
CA GLY A 21 -3.88 18.20 -2.88
C GLY A 21 -5.31 18.01 -3.37
N GLN A 22 -5.52 16.93 -4.11
CA GLN A 22 -6.86 16.53 -4.60
C GLN A 22 -7.55 15.49 -3.69
N ALA A 23 -6.89 15.09 -2.60
CA ALA A 23 -7.45 14.16 -1.63
C ALA A 23 -8.56 14.82 -0.80
N THR A 24 -9.49 13.99 -0.32
CA THR A 24 -10.58 14.44 0.57
C THR A 24 -10.05 14.84 1.95
N ASP A 25 -10.76 15.74 2.63
CA ASP A 25 -10.42 16.15 3.99
C ASP A 25 -10.32 14.96 4.97
N ASP A 26 -11.19 13.96 4.80
CA ASP A 26 -11.20 12.75 5.63
C ASP A 26 -9.91 11.94 5.45
N HIS A 27 -9.49 11.71 4.21
CA HIS A 27 -8.24 11.04 3.90
C HIS A 27 -7.05 11.80 4.50
N MET A 28 -7.02 13.13 4.33
CA MET A 28 -5.94 13.96 4.88
C MET A 28 -5.90 13.96 6.41
N ARG A 29 -7.05 13.93 7.08
CA ARG A 29 -7.16 13.77 8.54
C ARG A 29 -6.64 12.41 8.99
N ALA A 30 -7.02 11.33 8.31
CA ALA A 30 -6.56 9.99 8.61
C ALA A 30 -5.04 9.88 8.49
N VAL A 31 -4.46 10.38 7.38
CA VAL A 31 -3.00 10.43 7.16
C VAL A 31 -2.31 11.23 8.26
N THR A 32 -2.85 12.41 8.62
CA THR A 32 -2.28 13.26 9.68
C THR A 32 -2.30 12.55 11.04
N THR A 33 -3.36 11.82 11.34
CA THR A 33 -3.52 11.08 12.60
C THR A 33 -2.48 9.96 12.67
N LEU A 34 -2.43 9.12 11.64
CA LEU A 34 -1.48 8.00 11.55
C LEU A 34 -0.02 8.49 11.65
N LEU A 35 0.33 9.57 10.96
CA LEU A 35 1.67 10.12 10.98
C LEU A 35 2.09 10.59 12.39
N ASN A 36 1.19 11.24 13.13
CA ASN A 36 1.47 11.66 14.50
C ASN A 36 1.55 10.48 15.47
N GLU A 37 0.78 9.41 15.26
CA GLU A 37 0.88 8.18 16.03
C GLU A 37 2.23 7.49 15.82
N GLN A 38 2.66 7.32 14.58
CA GLN A 38 3.97 6.76 14.25
C GLN A 38 5.11 7.60 14.86
N PHE A 39 4.99 8.93 14.81
CA PHE A 39 5.96 9.83 15.43
C PHE A 39 6.02 9.65 16.96
N LYS A 40 4.86 9.52 17.62
CA LYS A 40 4.79 9.26 19.07
C LYS A 40 5.42 7.92 19.43
N GLN A 41 5.11 6.86 18.69
CA GLN A 41 5.70 5.54 18.92
C GLN A 41 7.22 5.57 18.79
N LEU A 42 7.73 6.24 17.75
CA LEU A 42 9.16 6.37 17.55
C LEU A 42 9.82 7.15 18.69
N LYS A 43 9.14 8.17 19.22
CA LYS A 43 9.58 8.93 20.40
C LYS A 43 9.53 8.12 21.69
N GLN A 44 8.64 7.13 21.80
CA GLN A 44 8.60 6.21 22.95
C GLN A 44 9.78 5.23 22.93
N VAL A 45 10.14 4.74 21.75
CA VAL A 45 11.27 3.80 21.59
C VAL A 45 12.61 4.53 21.69
N SER A 46 12.69 5.73 21.11
CA SER A 46 13.91 6.55 21.05
C SER A 46 13.59 8.00 21.44
N PRO A 47 13.63 8.34 22.74
CA PRO A 47 13.31 9.69 23.22
C PRO A 47 14.20 10.78 22.62
N ASP A 48 15.50 10.49 22.47
CA ASP A 48 16.54 11.43 22.04
C ASP A 48 16.64 11.63 20.52
N ILE A 49 15.84 10.93 19.71
CA ILE A 49 15.92 11.06 18.25
C ILE A 49 15.55 12.47 17.78
N SER A 50 16.26 13.05 16.81
CA SER A 50 15.82 14.34 16.26
C SER A 50 14.52 14.21 15.48
N LYS A 51 13.81 15.33 15.28
CA LYS A 51 12.61 15.34 14.42
C LYS A 51 12.94 15.00 12.98
N GLU A 52 14.11 15.42 12.51
CA GLU A 52 14.66 15.13 11.19
C GLU A 52 14.91 13.63 11.01
N ASP A 53 15.66 12.99 11.91
CA ASP A 53 15.91 11.54 11.85
C ASP A 53 14.62 10.72 11.97
N ALA A 54 13.70 11.16 12.84
CA ALA A 54 12.39 10.56 12.97
C ALA A 54 11.61 10.62 11.64
N ALA A 55 11.64 11.75 10.94
CA ALA A 55 10.99 11.91 9.64
C ALA A 55 11.63 11.02 8.58
N VAL A 56 12.96 10.89 8.57
CA VAL A 56 13.69 10.00 7.65
C VAL A 56 13.31 8.54 7.87
N LEU A 57 13.28 8.08 9.13
CA LEU A 57 12.89 6.69 9.44
C LEU A 57 11.42 6.40 9.10
N MET A 58 10.52 7.34 9.39
CA MET A 58 9.12 7.19 9.00
C MET A 58 8.95 7.14 7.47
N ALA A 59 9.68 7.98 6.73
CA ALA A 59 9.67 7.94 5.27
C ALA A 59 10.22 6.62 4.71
N PHE A 60 11.33 6.13 5.27
CA PHE A 60 11.88 4.83 4.91
C PHE A 60 10.89 3.68 5.13
N ASN A 61 10.21 3.69 6.29
CA ASN A 61 9.20 2.68 6.61
C ASN A 61 8.00 2.76 5.65
N ALA A 62 7.54 3.97 5.32
CA ALA A 62 6.44 4.17 4.37
C ALA A 62 6.79 3.70 2.96
N ILE A 63 8.00 4.00 2.47
CA ILE A 63 8.48 3.54 1.16
C ILE A 63 8.63 2.01 1.14
N SER A 64 9.15 1.43 2.22
CA SER A 64 9.27 -0.01 2.36
C SER A 64 7.91 -0.71 2.30
N ASP A 65 6.90 -0.15 2.96
CA ASP A 65 5.53 -0.65 2.90
C ASP A 65 4.94 -0.52 1.49
N GLN A 66 5.12 0.64 0.84
CA GLN A 66 4.68 0.85 -0.54
C GLN A 66 5.28 -0.18 -1.51
N LEU A 67 6.58 -0.47 -1.41
CA LEU A 67 7.23 -1.49 -2.22
C LEU A 67 6.69 -2.89 -1.93
N LYS A 68 6.41 -3.21 -0.66
CA LYS A 68 5.81 -4.48 -0.26
C LYS A 68 4.40 -4.65 -0.82
N MET A 69 3.58 -3.59 -0.81
CA MET A 69 2.24 -3.59 -1.39
C MET A 69 2.28 -3.75 -2.92
N ALA A 70 3.22 -3.10 -3.60
CA ALA A 70 3.42 -3.26 -5.04
C ALA A 70 3.83 -4.70 -5.40
N ALA A 71 4.76 -5.30 -4.64
CA ALA A 71 5.18 -6.68 -4.85
C ALA A 71 4.05 -7.68 -4.56
N ALA A 72 3.22 -7.43 -3.54
CA ALA A 72 2.06 -8.27 -3.23
C ALA A 72 0.99 -8.20 -4.34
N ALA A 73 0.76 -7.03 -4.93
CA ALA A 73 -0.15 -6.87 -6.06
C ALA A 73 0.34 -7.63 -7.31
N ASP A 74 1.65 -7.64 -7.57
CA ASP A 74 2.26 -8.37 -8.68
C ASP A 74 2.21 -9.90 -8.48
N ALA A 75 2.45 -10.37 -7.24
CA ALA A 75 2.32 -11.77 -6.88
C ALA A 75 0.88 -12.29 -7.01
N ALA A 76 -0.13 -11.48 -6.64
CA ALA A 76 -1.54 -11.82 -6.80
C ALA A 76 -1.96 -11.88 -8.28
N ALA A 77 -1.43 -11.00 -9.12
CA ALA A 77 -1.68 -11.03 -10.57
C ALA A 77 -1.07 -12.27 -11.24
N THR A 78 0.11 -12.71 -10.80
CA THR A 78 0.80 -13.89 -11.35
C THR A 78 0.15 -15.21 -10.94
N ALA A 79 -0.48 -15.28 -9.76
CA ALA A 79 -1.23 -16.46 -9.33
C ALA A 79 -2.56 -16.65 -10.09
N ALA A 80 -3.19 -15.56 -10.55
CA ALA A 80 -4.44 -15.63 -11.30
C ALA A 80 -4.26 -16.12 -12.75
N THR A 81 -3.11 -15.87 -13.38
CA THR A 81 -2.81 -16.35 -14.75
C THR A 81 -2.40 -17.82 -14.81
N ALA A 82 -1.89 -18.40 -13.71
CA ALA A 82 -1.54 -19.82 -13.66
C ALA A 82 -2.77 -20.75 -13.53
N ALA A 83 -3.85 -20.30 -12.91
CA ALA A 83 -5.05 -21.12 -12.68
C ALA A 83 -5.95 -21.29 -13.92
N THR A 84 -5.88 -20.38 -14.90
CA THR A 84 -6.73 -20.43 -16.10
C THR A 84 -6.23 -21.39 -17.18
N SER A 85 -4.96 -21.82 -17.12
CA SER A 85 -4.33 -22.67 -18.14
C SER A 85 -4.38 -24.18 -17.81
N THR A 86 -4.90 -24.59 -16.65
CA THR A 86 -4.92 -26.01 -16.22
C THR A 86 -6.28 -26.70 -16.44
N SER A 87 -7.32 -25.98 -16.90
CA SER A 87 -8.68 -26.55 -17.03
C SER A 87 -9.14 -26.85 -18.48
N ALA A 88 -8.22 -26.94 -19.43
CA ALA A 88 -8.42 -27.55 -20.75
C ALA A 88 -7.15 -28.37 -21.02
N GLU A 89 -7.10 -29.68 -20.91
CA GLU A 89 -7.86 -30.61 -21.72
C GLU A 89 -7.78 -31.99 -21.03
N GLN A 90 -8.96 -32.53 -20.70
CA GLN A 90 -9.14 -33.85 -20.12
C GLN A 90 -8.92 -34.90 -21.23
N PRO A 91 -7.99 -35.87 -21.10
CA PRO A 91 -7.90 -36.96 -22.08
C PRO A 91 -9.13 -37.86 -21.92
N GLN A 92 -10.07 -37.77 -22.85
CA GLN A 92 -11.14 -38.75 -22.98
C GLN A 92 -10.56 -40.05 -23.55
N ALA A 93 -10.27 -41.00 -22.67
CA ALA A 93 -10.54 -42.42 -22.96
C ALA A 93 -11.97 -42.72 -22.45
N PRO A 94 -12.75 -43.70 -22.95
CA PRO A 94 -12.35 -44.97 -23.58
C PRO A 94 -13.16 -45.28 -24.88
N THR A 95 -12.95 -46.38 -25.62
CA THR A 95 -13.68 -47.65 -25.43
C THR A 95 -13.09 -48.73 -26.36
N LYS A 96 -13.00 -49.95 -25.82
CA LYS A 96 -12.55 -51.20 -26.43
C LYS A 96 -13.58 -51.79 -27.43
N GLU A 97 -13.13 -52.85 -28.12
CA GLU A 97 -13.87 -53.90 -28.87
C GLU A 97 -14.24 -53.61 -30.33
N THR A 98 -14.20 -54.53 -31.31
CA THR A 98 -13.76 -55.94 -31.49
C THR A 98 -14.10 -56.29 -32.95
N GLY A 99 -13.26 -57.08 -33.65
CA GLY A 99 -13.58 -57.85 -34.87
C GLY A 99 -13.73 -57.04 -36.17
N GLU A 100 -13.31 -57.49 -37.35
CA GLU A 100 -13.10 -58.84 -37.90
C GLU A 100 -12.12 -58.74 -39.09
#